data_AF-A0A959VQL0-F1
#
_entry.id   AF-A0A959VQL0-F1
#
_cell.length_a   1.000
_cell.length_b   1.000
_cell.length_c   1.000
_cell.angle_alpha   90.00
_cell.angle_beta   90.00
_cell.angle_gamma   90.00
#
_symmetry.space_group_name_H-M   'P 1'
#
loop_
_entity.id
_entity.type
_entity.pdbx_description
1 polymer ?
#
loop_
_entity_poly.entity_id
_entity_poly.type
_entity_poly.pdbx_seq_one_letter_code
_entity_poly.pdbx_strand_id
1 'polypeptide(L)'
;GIRDVVALQGVTVGPEVTELMEHLEKDGEFAEQLYTHGLGVQSAEGLAEWLHYKVRQDLGIPSSQGRRYSWGYPACPDQSEHTKVWELLDLGEIGMYLSDGYAVMPEQSTVAIIAHHPQAVYFGMKSGFIPKGEAPDEVIAESDRSANPPEADPDEGPTEAEGEPAASAGA
;
A
#
# COMPACT_ATOMS: atom_id res chain seq x y z
N GLY A 1 1.10 32.95 -15.62
CA GLY A 1 1.16 32.17 -14.38
C GLY A 1 2.30 31.17 -14.45
N ILE A 2 2.70 30.60 -13.32
CA ILE A 2 3.64 29.47 -13.26
C ILE A 2 2.84 28.19 -13.55
N ARG A 3 3.40 27.29 -14.37
CA ARG A 3 2.78 25.99 -14.64
C ARG A 3 3.07 25.05 -13.48
N ASP A 4 2.07 24.26 -13.13
CA ASP A 4 2.16 23.25 -12.08
C ASP A 4 1.62 21.91 -12.60
N VAL A 5 1.92 20.84 -11.89
CA VAL A 5 1.51 19.46 -12.23
C VAL A 5 0.86 18.79 -11.03
N VAL A 6 -0.04 17.86 -11.28
CA VAL A 6 -0.65 17.04 -10.24
C VAL A 6 -0.54 15.58 -10.66
N ALA A 7 -0.11 14.73 -9.74
CA ALA A 7 -0.12 13.29 -9.93
C ALA A 7 -1.36 12.71 -9.25
N LEU A 8 -2.03 11.82 -9.97
CA LEU A 8 -3.12 10.99 -9.47
C LEU A 8 -2.64 9.54 -9.49
N GLN A 9 -3.05 8.77 -8.49
CA GLN A 9 -2.61 7.41 -8.27
C GLN A 9 -3.83 6.53 -8.04
N GLY A 10 -3.84 5.34 -8.66
CA GLY A 10 -4.71 4.22 -8.32
C GLY A 10 -3.88 2.94 -8.28
N VAL A 11 -4.06 2.13 -7.23
CA VAL A 11 -3.41 0.83 -7.07
C VAL A 11 -4.41 -0.21 -6.58
N THR A 12 -4.21 -1.46 -6.98
CA THR A 12 -4.97 -2.61 -6.50
C THR A 12 -4.07 -3.84 -6.45
N VAL A 13 -4.33 -4.74 -5.50
CA VAL A 13 -3.73 -6.09 -5.49
C VAL A 13 -4.57 -7.12 -6.25
N GLY A 14 -5.72 -6.71 -6.79
CA GLY A 14 -6.65 -7.58 -7.52
C GLY A 14 -7.75 -8.18 -6.65
N PRO A 15 -8.79 -8.78 -7.28
CA PRO A 15 -9.93 -9.39 -6.58
C PRO A 15 -9.59 -10.70 -5.87
N GLU A 16 -8.48 -11.35 -6.21
CA GLU A 16 -8.15 -12.71 -5.77
C GLU A 16 -8.00 -12.82 -4.24
N VAL A 17 -7.57 -11.73 -3.57
CA VAL A 17 -7.53 -11.68 -2.10
C VAL A 17 -8.93 -11.82 -1.51
N THR A 18 -9.89 -11.08 -2.06
CA THR A 18 -11.29 -11.14 -1.62
C THR A 18 -11.90 -12.52 -1.91
N GLU A 19 -11.66 -13.06 -3.11
CA GLU A 19 -12.16 -14.38 -3.50
C GLU A 19 -11.61 -15.50 -2.60
N LEU A 20 -10.31 -15.45 -2.28
CA LEU A 20 -9.68 -16.41 -1.36
C LEU A 20 -10.25 -16.28 0.05
N MET A 21 -10.44 -15.05 0.54
CA MET A 21 -11.05 -14.82 1.86
C MET A 21 -12.47 -15.40 1.95
N GLU A 22 -13.29 -15.24 0.91
CA GLU A 22 -14.63 -15.84 0.88
C GLU A 22 -14.60 -17.36 0.86
N HIS A 23 -13.61 -17.98 0.20
CA HIS A 23 -13.45 -19.42 0.20
C HIS A 23 -13.04 -19.94 1.59
N LEU A 24 -12.06 -19.30 2.22
CA LEU A 24 -11.58 -19.65 3.56
C LEU A 24 -12.68 -19.49 4.62
N GLU A 25 -13.54 -18.47 4.49
CA GLU A 25 -14.71 -18.32 5.36
C GLU A 25 -15.68 -19.49 5.24
N LYS A 26 -16.00 -19.91 4.00
CA LYS A 26 -16.91 -21.04 3.74
C LYS A 26 -16.37 -22.36 4.28
N ASP A 27 -15.05 -22.51 4.29
CA ASP A 27 -14.36 -23.70 4.78
C ASP A 27 -14.11 -23.66 6.31
N GLY A 28 -14.40 -22.53 6.96
CA GLY A 28 -14.19 -22.33 8.40
C GLY A 28 -12.73 -22.06 8.79
N GLU A 29 -11.87 -21.74 7.82
CA GLU A 29 -10.44 -21.48 7.98
C GLU A 29 -10.17 -20.01 8.36
N PHE A 30 -10.72 -19.58 9.49
CA PHE A 30 -10.70 -18.16 9.89
C PHE A 30 -9.30 -17.59 10.17
N ALA A 31 -8.35 -18.43 10.60
CA ALA A 31 -6.97 -17.99 10.84
C ALA A 31 -6.29 -17.65 9.51
N GLU A 32 -6.43 -18.51 8.51
CA GLU A 32 -5.87 -18.29 7.18
C GLU A 32 -6.55 -17.09 6.49
N GLN A 33 -7.86 -16.92 6.71
CA GLN A 33 -8.60 -15.75 6.21
C GLN A 33 -8.03 -14.45 6.79
N LEU A 34 -7.72 -14.43 8.09
CA LEU A 34 -7.10 -13.28 8.75
C LEU A 34 -5.71 -12.97 8.19
N TYR A 35 -4.89 -13.98 7.96
CA TYR A 35 -3.56 -13.80 7.36
C TYR A 35 -3.63 -13.32 5.91
N THR A 36 -4.55 -13.88 5.12
CA THR A 36 -4.81 -13.46 3.74
C THR A 36 -5.23 -12.00 3.67
N HIS A 37 -6.16 -11.58 4.53
CA HIS A 37 -6.58 -10.19 4.64
C HIS A 37 -5.41 -9.27 5.00
N GLY A 38 -4.64 -9.64 6.04
CA GLY A 38 -3.48 -8.87 6.48
C GLY A 38 -2.45 -8.68 5.37
N LEU A 39 -2.12 -9.76 4.66
CA LEU A 39 -1.19 -9.74 3.52
C LEU A 39 -1.71 -8.86 2.39
N GLY A 40 -2.99 -8.96 2.05
CA GLY A 40 -3.62 -8.13 1.01
C GLY A 40 -3.58 -6.64 1.34
N VAL A 41 -3.92 -6.27 2.58
CA VAL A 41 -3.87 -4.87 3.04
C VAL A 41 -2.45 -4.32 3.00
N GLN A 42 -1.46 -5.06 3.52
CA GLN A 42 -0.07 -4.61 3.51
C GLN A 42 0.51 -4.52 2.09
N SER A 43 0.07 -5.41 1.20
CA SER A 43 0.47 -5.37 -0.22
C SER A 43 -0.09 -4.14 -0.93
N ALA A 44 -1.36 -3.78 -0.68
CA ALA A 44 -1.96 -2.56 -1.23
C ALA A 44 -1.26 -1.30 -0.74
N GLU A 45 -0.95 -1.21 0.57
CA GLU A 45 -0.20 -0.09 1.14
C GLU A 45 1.23 -0.01 0.58
N GLY A 46 1.91 -1.16 0.48
CA GLY A 46 3.24 -1.25 -0.12
C GLY A 46 3.28 -0.79 -1.58
N LEU A 47 2.27 -1.16 -2.39
CA LEU A 47 2.13 -0.69 -3.77
C LEU A 47 1.89 0.82 -3.83
N ALA A 48 1.02 1.35 -2.95
CA ALA A 48 0.73 2.78 -2.89
C ALA A 48 1.99 3.59 -2.54
N GLU A 49 2.78 3.12 -1.57
CA GLU A 49 4.02 3.76 -1.16
C GLU A 49 5.10 3.65 -2.24
N TRP A 50 5.28 2.48 -2.85
CA TRP A 50 6.23 2.29 -3.95
C TRP A 50 5.93 3.25 -5.11
N LEU A 51 4.67 3.35 -5.52
CA LEU A 51 4.29 4.22 -6.62
C LEU A 51 4.37 5.72 -6.22
N HIS A 52 4.15 6.07 -4.95
CA HIS A 52 4.39 7.43 -4.46
C HIS A 52 5.88 7.79 -4.48
N TYR A 53 6.75 6.85 -4.05
CA TYR A 53 8.20 6.98 -4.19
C TYR A 53 8.60 7.17 -5.66
N LYS A 54 8.03 6.38 -6.58
CA LYS A 54 8.26 6.53 -8.03
C LYS A 54 7.86 7.92 -8.54
N VAL A 55 6.70 8.44 -8.15
CA VAL A 55 6.29 9.81 -8.49
C VAL A 55 7.28 10.86 -7.99
N ARG A 56 7.79 10.73 -6.75
CA ARG A 56 8.82 11.63 -6.22
C ARG A 56 10.11 11.57 -7.03
N GLN A 57 10.55 10.37 -7.44
CA GLN A 57 11.71 10.19 -8.31
C GLN A 57 11.50 10.84 -9.68
N ASP A 58 10.34 10.61 -10.31
CA ASP A 58 10.04 11.13 -11.65
C ASP A 58 9.90 12.66 -11.66
N LEU A 59 9.45 13.25 -10.55
CA LEU A 59 9.42 14.71 -10.32
C LEU A 59 10.78 15.30 -9.91
N GLY A 60 11.77 14.47 -9.57
CA GLY A 60 13.09 14.91 -9.12
C GLY A 60 13.08 15.62 -7.75
N ILE A 61 12.16 15.23 -6.85
CA ILE A 61 12.00 15.81 -5.52
C ILE A 61 12.53 14.87 -4.42
N PRO A 62 12.84 15.39 -3.21
CA PRO A 62 13.26 14.56 -2.09
C PRO A 62 12.26 13.43 -1.77
N SER A 63 12.78 12.29 -1.30
CA SER A 63 11.98 11.10 -0.99
C SER A 63 10.95 11.32 0.11
N SER A 64 11.12 12.33 0.96
CA SER A 64 10.19 12.73 2.01
C SER A 64 9.34 13.96 1.64
N GLN A 65 9.41 14.48 0.42
CA GLN A 65 8.64 15.66 0.03
C GLN A 65 7.22 15.30 -0.42
N GLY A 66 6.25 16.14 -0.05
CA GLY A 66 4.86 16.01 -0.50
C GLY A 66 4.01 15.08 0.36
N ARG A 67 2.73 14.96 0.02
CA ARG A 67 1.75 14.09 0.71
C ARG A 67 0.79 13.43 -0.27
N ARG A 68 0.38 12.22 0.08
CA ARG A 68 -0.62 11.40 -0.62
C ARG A 68 -1.96 11.56 0.11
N TYR A 69 -2.96 12.18 -0.52
CA TYR A 69 -4.30 12.32 0.07
C TYR A 69 -5.29 11.40 -0.63
N SER A 70 -5.92 10.53 0.15
CA SER A 70 -6.98 9.65 -0.32
C SER A 70 -8.35 10.18 0.07
N TRP A 71 -9.38 9.89 -0.75
CA TRP A 71 -10.73 10.32 -0.44
C TRP A 71 -11.34 9.50 0.71
N GLY A 72 -12.26 10.11 1.46
CA GLY A 72 -12.78 9.60 2.74
C GLY A 72 -11.96 10.04 3.96
N TYR A 73 -10.74 10.57 3.77
CA TYR A 73 -9.93 11.15 4.85
C TYR A 73 -10.23 12.64 5.08
N PRO A 74 -9.84 13.22 6.24
CA PRO A 74 -10.19 14.60 6.59
C PRO A 74 -9.80 15.69 5.58
N ALA A 75 -8.73 15.48 4.80
CA ALA A 75 -8.29 16.40 3.75
C ALA A 75 -9.14 16.30 2.47
N CYS A 76 -9.70 15.12 2.19
CA CYS A 76 -10.49 14.81 1.00
C CYS A 76 -11.74 13.99 1.40
N PRO A 77 -12.71 14.57 2.12
CA PRO A 77 -13.78 13.79 2.77
C PRO A 77 -14.83 13.20 1.81
N ASP A 78 -14.99 13.77 0.62
CA ASP A 78 -16.06 13.41 -0.32
C ASP A 78 -15.63 12.27 -1.25
N GLN A 79 -16.13 11.06 -1.01
CA GLN A 79 -15.80 9.88 -1.83
C GLN A 79 -16.41 9.92 -3.24
N SER A 80 -17.45 10.73 -3.49
CA SER A 80 -18.05 10.82 -4.83
C SER A 80 -17.08 11.37 -5.89
N GLU A 81 -16.06 12.09 -5.44
CA GLU A 81 -14.99 12.64 -6.27
C GLU A 81 -14.09 11.56 -6.90
N HIS A 82 -14.16 10.30 -6.44
CA HIS A 82 -13.51 9.19 -7.13
C HIS A 82 -13.95 9.09 -8.60
N THR A 83 -15.19 9.46 -8.93
CA THR A 83 -15.68 9.47 -10.33
C THR A 83 -14.76 10.26 -11.27
N LYS A 84 -14.25 11.41 -10.83
CA LYS A 84 -13.32 12.26 -11.61
C LYS A 84 -11.97 11.58 -11.82
N VAL A 85 -11.50 10.82 -10.82
CA VAL A 85 -10.24 10.07 -10.91
C VAL A 85 -10.37 8.94 -11.94
N TRP A 86 -11.51 8.25 -11.94
CA TRP A 86 -11.81 7.22 -12.94
C TRP A 86 -11.85 7.79 -14.36
N GLU A 87 -12.48 8.95 -14.55
CA GLU A 87 -12.52 9.63 -15.86
C GLU A 87 -11.11 10.00 -16.38
N LEU A 88 -10.16 10.27 -15.49
CA LEU A 88 -8.80 10.69 -15.85
C LEU A 88 -7.84 9.53 -16.05
N LEU A 89 -7.98 8.45 -15.28
CA LEU A 89 -7.01 7.35 -15.22
C LEU A 89 -7.49 6.04 -15.85
N ASP A 90 -8.78 5.90 -16.14
CA ASP A 90 -9.38 4.66 -16.64
C ASP A 90 -9.01 3.42 -15.80
N LEU A 91 -9.21 3.52 -14.48
CA LEU A 91 -8.80 2.47 -13.53
C LEU A 91 -9.52 1.13 -13.74
N GLY A 92 -10.55 1.09 -14.58
CA GLY A 92 -11.17 -0.15 -15.04
C GLY A 92 -10.19 -1.06 -15.80
N GLU A 93 -9.17 -0.49 -16.46
CA GLU A 93 -8.14 -1.28 -17.17
C GLU A 93 -7.31 -2.16 -16.24
N ILE A 94 -7.18 -1.77 -14.96
CA ILE A 94 -6.49 -2.55 -13.92
C ILE A 94 -7.47 -3.32 -13.02
N GLY A 95 -8.74 -3.45 -13.43
CA GLY A 95 -9.75 -4.23 -12.72
C GLY A 95 -10.41 -3.52 -11.53
N MET A 96 -10.16 -2.21 -11.35
CA MET A 96 -10.81 -1.44 -10.28
C MET A 96 -12.17 -0.90 -10.71
N TYR A 97 -13.13 -0.88 -9.78
CA TYR A 97 -14.45 -0.30 -9.99
C TYR A 97 -14.95 0.45 -8.75
N LEU A 98 -16.04 1.20 -8.92
CA LEU A 98 -16.71 1.88 -7.82
C LEU A 98 -18.02 1.17 -7.47
N SER A 99 -18.28 1.00 -6.17
CA SER A 99 -19.60 0.60 -5.70
C SER A 99 -20.62 1.74 -5.86
N ASP A 100 -21.91 1.45 -5.65
CA ASP A 100 -22.97 2.48 -5.63
C ASP A 100 -22.71 3.60 -4.62
N GLY A 101 -21.97 3.30 -3.54
CA GLY A 101 -21.56 4.25 -2.52
C GLY A 101 -20.22 4.94 -2.80
N TYR A 102 -19.66 4.80 -4.01
CA TYR A 102 -18.33 5.31 -4.40
C TYR A 102 -17.15 4.71 -3.62
N ALA A 103 -17.35 3.56 -2.98
CA ALA A 103 -16.24 2.80 -2.41
C ALA A 103 -15.42 2.19 -3.54
N VAL A 104 -14.11 2.21 -3.37
CA VAL A 104 -13.15 1.64 -4.32
C VAL A 104 -13.14 0.13 -4.14
N MET A 105 -13.25 -0.59 -5.25
CA MET A 105 -13.25 -2.05 -5.27
C MET A 105 -12.20 -2.55 -6.29
N PRO A 106 -11.51 -3.67 -6.03
CA PRO A 106 -11.55 -4.52 -4.82
C PRO A 106 -11.12 -3.80 -3.54
N GLU A 107 -11.44 -4.34 -2.36
CA GLU A 107 -11.19 -3.68 -1.06
C GLU A 107 -9.71 -3.35 -0.85
N GLN A 108 -8.81 -4.22 -1.29
CA GLN A 108 -7.36 -4.02 -1.21
C GLN A 108 -6.86 -3.15 -2.37
N SER A 109 -7.44 -1.97 -2.48
CA SER A 109 -7.13 -0.94 -3.47
C SER A 109 -7.15 0.44 -2.84
N THR A 110 -6.39 1.37 -3.39
CA THR A 110 -6.45 2.77 -2.96
C THR A 110 -6.24 3.72 -4.12
N VAL A 111 -6.82 4.90 -3.99
CA VAL A 111 -6.68 6.02 -4.92
C VAL A 111 -6.27 7.25 -4.13
N ALA A 112 -5.42 8.07 -4.74
CA ALA A 112 -4.93 9.28 -4.10
C ALA A 112 -4.58 10.38 -5.10
N ILE A 113 -4.65 11.62 -4.62
CA ILE A 113 -3.97 12.77 -5.20
C ILE A 113 -2.64 12.98 -4.47
N ILE A 114 -1.57 13.21 -5.24
CA ILE A 114 -0.24 13.47 -4.69
C ILE A 114 0.06 14.97 -4.83
N ALA A 115 0.13 15.64 -3.69
CA ALA A 115 0.61 17.02 -3.61
C ALA A 115 2.11 17.02 -3.38
N HIS A 116 2.86 17.49 -4.36
CA HIS A 116 4.33 17.46 -4.35
C HIS A 116 4.96 18.71 -3.69
N HIS A 117 4.16 19.65 -3.20
CA HIS A 117 4.64 20.88 -2.59
C HIS A 117 5.44 20.62 -1.30
N PRO A 118 6.56 21.31 -1.04
CA PRO A 118 7.41 21.08 0.14
C PRO A 118 6.73 21.32 1.49
N GLN A 119 5.68 22.14 1.51
CA GLN A 119 4.91 22.44 2.72
C GLN A 119 3.66 21.56 2.89
N ALA A 120 3.46 20.56 2.04
CA ALA A 120 2.32 19.67 2.13
C ALA A 120 2.34 18.90 3.46
N VAL A 121 1.22 18.90 4.18
CA VAL A 121 1.02 18.19 5.45
C VAL A 121 -0.41 17.67 5.50
N TYR A 122 -0.68 16.65 6.32
CA TYR A 122 -2.05 16.25 6.58
C TYR A 122 -2.80 17.32 7.37
N PHE A 123 -4.04 17.60 6.98
CA PHE A 123 -4.94 18.56 7.61
C PHE A 123 -6.38 18.03 7.59
N GLY A 124 -7.24 18.62 8.40
CA GLY A 124 -8.67 18.33 8.38
C GLY A 124 -9.49 19.51 7.87
N MET A 125 -10.75 19.24 7.50
CA MET A 125 -11.68 20.27 6.99
C MET A 125 -11.77 21.55 7.83
N LYS A 126 -11.69 21.43 9.17
CA LYS A 126 -11.88 22.54 10.11
C LYS A 126 -10.58 23.00 10.78
N SER A 127 -9.46 22.34 10.50
CA SER A 127 -8.20 22.58 11.19
C SER A 127 -7.02 22.19 10.30
N GLY A 128 -6.09 23.10 10.12
CA GLY A 128 -4.85 22.85 9.40
C GLY A 128 -3.83 23.96 9.69
N PHE A 129 -2.60 23.72 9.29
CA PHE A 129 -1.55 24.73 9.34
C PHE A 129 -0.65 24.58 8.12
N ILE A 130 -0.02 25.68 7.71
CA ILE A 130 1.02 25.65 6.69
C ILE A 130 2.35 25.84 7.43
N PRO A 131 3.25 24.85 7.41
CA PRO A 131 4.59 24.99 7.97
C PRO A 131 5.33 26.18 7.36
N LYS A 132 6.22 26.86 8.10
CA LYS A 132 7.00 27.99 7.54
C LYS A 132 8.10 27.56 6.56
N GLY A 133 8.43 26.27 6.51
CA GLY A 133 9.43 25.68 5.63
C GLY A 133 9.00 24.28 5.21
N GLU A 134 9.96 23.46 4.79
CA GLU A 134 9.71 22.08 4.35
C GLU A 134 9.14 21.22 5.49
N ALA A 135 8.22 20.33 5.15
CA ALA A 135 7.63 19.35 6.06
C ALA A 135 7.89 17.94 5.54
N PRO A 136 8.97 17.28 5.99
CA PRO A 136 9.28 15.93 5.54
C PRO A 136 8.14 14.97 5.94
N ASP A 137 7.84 14.05 5.04
CA ASP A 137 6.96 12.91 5.25
C ASP A 137 7.69 11.81 6.02
N GLU A 138 6.93 11.01 6.75
CA GLU A 138 7.42 9.74 7.29
C GLU A 138 7.47 8.73 6.14
N VAL A 139 8.67 8.44 5.64
CA VAL A 139 8.85 7.42 4.60
C VAL A 139 8.94 6.05 5.27
N ILE A 140 8.23 5.05 4.73
CA ILE A 140 8.26 3.69 5.28
C ILE A 140 9.64 3.06 5.10
N ALA A 141 10.25 3.25 3.92
CA ALA A 141 11.63 2.87 3.67
C ALA A 141 12.54 3.56 4.69
N GLU A 142 13.41 2.78 5.34
CA GLU A 142 14.34 3.23 6.40
C GLU A 142 13.68 3.55 7.77
N SER A 143 12.39 3.28 7.94
CA SER A 143 11.72 3.32 9.25
C SER A 143 11.67 1.95 9.92
N ASP A 144 11.30 1.91 11.21
CA ASP A 144 11.00 0.66 11.95
C ASP A 144 9.84 -0.14 11.33
N ARG A 145 9.06 0.47 10.42
CA ARG A 145 7.96 -0.16 9.67
C ARG A 145 8.43 -0.74 8.33
N SER A 146 9.71 -0.58 7.99
CA SER A 146 10.29 -1.14 6.77
C SER A 146 10.23 -2.67 6.80
N ALA A 147 9.78 -3.29 5.71
CA ALA A 147 9.75 -4.75 5.55
C ALA A 147 11.15 -5.36 5.31
N ASN A 148 12.22 -4.70 5.77
CA ASN A 148 13.56 -5.26 5.67
C ASN A 148 13.59 -6.56 6.48
N PRO A 149 14.08 -7.67 5.89
CA PRO A 149 14.24 -8.90 6.64
C PRO A 149 15.12 -8.61 7.87
N PRO A 150 14.82 -9.20 9.04
CA PRO A 150 15.68 -9.08 10.21
C PRO A 150 17.11 -9.50 9.83
N GLU A 151 18.11 -8.78 10.35
CA GLU A 151 19.51 -9.11 10.15
C GLU A 151 19.83 -10.44 10.86
N ALA A 152 19.64 -11.55 10.14
CA ALA A 152 19.81 -12.94 10.59
C ALA A 152 18.95 -13.32 11.82
N ASP A 153 18.36 -14.52 11.76
CA ASP A 153 17.71 -15.11 12.92
C ASP A 153 18.81 -15.50 13.94
N PRO A 154 18.87 -14.92 15.15
CA PRO A 154 19.91 -15.25 16.12
C PRO A 154 19.78 -16.67 16.70
N ASP A 155 18.75 -17.43 16.34
CA ASP A 155 18.44 -18.73 16.98
C ASP A 155 18.24 -19.90 16.00
N GLU A 156 18.80 -19.83 14.78
CA GLU A 156 19.04 -21.06 14.00
C GLU A 156 20.25 -21.81 14.59
N GLY A 157 19.99 -22.55 15.67
CA GLY A 157 20.88 -23.61 16.16
C GLY A 157 21.19 -24.61 15.03
N PRO A 158 22.33 -25.33 15.09
CA PRO A 158 22.78 -26.16 13.99
C PRO A 158 21.72 -27.22 13.67
N THR A 159 21.15 -27.15 12.47
CA THR A 159 20.30 -28.21 11.92
C THR A 159 21.07 -29.53 11.97
N GLU A 160 20.65 -30.44 12.84
CA GLU A 160 21.15 -31.81 12.85
C GLU A 160 20.83 -32.45 11.49
N ALA A 161 21.87 -32.81 10.76
CA ALA A 161 21.75 -33.53 9.50
C ALA A 161 21.09 -34.90 9.78
N GLU A 162 19.90 -35.12 9.24
CA GLU A 162 19.26 -36.43 9.26
C GLU A 162 20.20 -37.47 8.61
N GLY A 163 20.48 -38.53 9.35
CA GLY A 163 21.47 -39.54 9.00
C GLY A 163 21.15 -40.30 7.72
N GLU A 164 22.19 -40.55 6.93
CA GLU A 164 22.15 -41.50 5.81
C GLU A 164 21.73 -42.90 6.30
N PRO A 165 20.88 -43.63 5.56
CA PRO A 165 20.62 -45.02 5.87
C PRO A 165 21.84 -45.87 5.52
N ALA A 166 22.45 -46.48 6.53
CA ALA A 166 23.55 -47.43 6.35
C ALA A 166 23.07 -48.65 5.55
N ALA A 167 23.70 -48.87 4.40
CA ALA A 167 23.48 -50.03 3.54
C ALA A 167 23.88 -51.33 4.26
N SER A 168 22.99 -52.32 4.21
CA SER A 168 23.24 -53.67 4.70
C SER A 168 24.13 -54.47 3.72
N ALA A 169 25.29 -54.93 4.17
CA ALA A 169 26.00 -56.13 3.71
C ALA A 169 27.11 -56.40 4.76
N GLY A 170 27.32 -57.58 5.34
CA GLY A 170 27.11 -58.93 4.85
C GLY A 170 28.48 -59.65 4.93
N ALA A 171 28.54 -60.67 5.80
CA ALA A 171 29.64 -61.60 6.12
C ALA A 171 30.72 -61.11 7.12
#